data_AF-A0A1R3TK49-F1
#
_entry.id   AF-A0A1R3TK49-F1
#
_cell.length_a   1.000
_cell.length_b   1.000
_cell.length_c   1.000
_cell.angle_alpha   90.00
_cell.angle_beta   90.00
_cell.angle_gamma   90.00
#
_symmetry.space_group_name_H-M   'P 1'
#
loop_
_entity.id
_entity.type
_entity.pdbx_description
1 polymer ?
#
loop_
_entity_poly.entity_id
_entity_poly.type
_entity_poly.pdbx_seq_one_letter_code
_entity_poly.pdbx_strand_id
1 'polypeptide(L)'
;MALVDMDSTLPKRRMKAHSPQTKHDAEGYGLNREEANERRGAGWWVSLRRRGHKVVRLFKDSIYGSDEATYSAARAYRDAIIEAIPPATNHEQAVLLRKTNKSGISGVRRLETREGDVWQATLTTNDGSKRENFSVPKFGEAKAKSMAIEQRRKWLCALPVTHLAYAQHAADVAHEHFADDLIPVSDVMPETHLTDDEIEARIQSINDEFDKMRPKRLRIRVKYYHGSRLSVFVSDAGKPAKRKLVQINTRKLDKAEMLAAARSVVGATITEFYDADVARWFMDAHGDNLLTDRHFHVRQGFNVLVFLPTQLARH
;
A
#
# COMPACT_ATOMS: atom_id res chain seq x y z
N MET A 1 -59.10 -8.95 28.57
CA MET A 1 -58.24 -8.61 27.41
C MET A 1 -56.89 -9.25 27.65
N ALA A 2 -56.66 -10.40 27.02
CA ALA A 2 -55.39 -11.13 27.08
C ALA A 2 -54.47 -10.56 25.98
N LEU A 3 -53.30 -10.06 26.38
CA LEU A 3 -52.23 -9.70 25.47
C LEU A 3 -51.30 -10.91 25.38
N VAL A 4 -51.20 -11.44 24.17
CA VAL A 4 -50.46 -12.63 23.79
C VAL A 4 -48.99 -12.25 23.62
N ASP A 5 -48.11 -12.87 24.41
CA ASP A 5 -46.67 -12.91 24.14
C ASP A 5 -46.44 -13.71 22.85
N MET A 6 -45.98 -13.03 21.79
CA MET A 6 -45.45 -13.67 20.60
C MET A 6 -43.94 -13.77 20.71
N ASP A 7 -43.51 -14.95 21.15
CA ASP A 7 -42.15 -15.50 21.05
C ASP A 7 -41.67 -15.48 19.59
N SER A 8 -40.78 -14.53 19.26
CA SER A 8 -40.13 -14.45 17.95
C SER A 8 -38.96 -15.43 17.87
N THR A 9 -39.27 -16.70 17.64
CA THR A 9 -38.31 -17.75 17.28
C THR A 9 -37.86 -17.59 15.82
N LEU A 10 -36.99 -16.61 15.56
CA LEU A 10 -36.19 -16.60 14.32
C LEU A 10 -34.86 -17.34 14.57
N PRO A 11 -34.52 -18.37 13.78
CA PRO A 11 -33.27 -19.07 13.96
C PRO A 11 -32.11 -18.13 13.66
N LYS A 12 -31.28 -17.83 14.67
CA LYS A 12 -29.98 -17.18 14.48
C LYS A 12 -29.20 -18.02 13.48
N ARG A 13 -29.13 -17.54 12.24
CA ARG A 13 -28.32 -18.12 11.17
C ARG A 13 -26.86 -18.01 11.64
N ARG A 14 -26.35 -19.05 12.30
CA ARG A 14 -24.93 -19.22 12.60
C ARG A 14 -24.20 -19.14 11.26
N MET A 15 -23.66 -17.97 10.93
CA MET A 15 -22.67 -17.84 9.88
C MET A 15 -21.54 -18.79 10.28
N LYS A 16 -21.35 -19.85 9.49
CA LYS A 16 -20.23 -20.76 9.70
C LYS A 16 -18.97 -19.92 9.50
N ALA A 17 -18.14 -19.87 10.54
CA ALA A 17 -16.82 -19.25 10.50
C ALA A 17 -16.10 -19.67 9.21
N HIS A 18 -15.76 -18.69 8.39
CA HIS A 18 -14.89 -18.89 7.23
C HIS A 18 -13.53 -19.44 7.71
N SER A 19 -12.97 -20.34 6.91
CA SER A 19 -11.75 -21.15 7.10
C SER A 19 -10.87 -20.87 8.34
N PRO A 20 -10.60 -21.87 9.22
CA PRO A 20 -9.88 -21.71 10.49
C PRO A 20 -8.38 -21.32 10.41
N GLN A 21 -7.88 -20.88 9.26
CA GLN A 21 -6.46 -20.64 9.02
C GLN A 21 -6.24 -19.38 8.17
N THR A 22 -6.71 -18.22 8.64
CA THR A 22 -6.11 -16.96 8.18
C THR A 22 -4.69 -16.91 8.71
N LYS A 23 -3.69 -17.13 7.84
CA LYS A 23 -2.27 -17.23 8.20
C LYS A 23 -1.67 -15.94 8.79
N HIS A 24 -2.41 -14.83 8.78
CA HIS A 24 -1.94 -13.53 9.24
C HIS A 24 -3.00 -12.85 10.09
N ASP A 25 -2.56 -12.32 11.22
CA ASP A 25 -3.31 -11.41 12.08
C ASP A 25 -3.42 -10.01 11.47
N ALA A 26 -4.29 -9.18 12.03
CA ALA A 26 -4.51 -7.81 11.58
C ALA A 26 -3.25 -6.93 11.70
N GLU A 27 -2.33 -7.28 12.61
CA GLU A 27 -1.11 -6.53 12.89
C GLU A 27 0.05 -6.89 11.95
N GLY A 28 0.12 -8.12 11.46
CA GLY A 28 1.21 -8.61 10.61
C GLY A 28 0.86 -8.77 9.12
N TYR A 29 -0.42 -8.80 8.73
CA TYR A 29 -0.76 -9.00 7.30
C TYR A 29 -0.14 -7.92 6.42
N GLY A 30 0.69 -8.35 5.47
CA GLY A 30 1.34 -7.49 4.48
C GLY A 30 2.39 -6.53 5.03
N LEU A 31 2.77 -6.64 6.31
CA LEU A 31 3.77 -5.78 6.97
C LEU A 31 4.97 -6.62 7.39
N ASN A 32 6.19 -6.19 7.01
CA ASN A 32 7.42 -6.87 7.40
C ASN A 32 8.47 -5.86 7.84
N ARG A 33 9.09 -6.09 9.00
CA ARG A 33 10.21 -5.29 9.50
C ARG A 33 11.49 -5.61 8.73
N GLU A 34 12.19 -4.58 8.25
CA GLU A 34 13.56 -4.66 7.76
C GLU A 34 14.49 -4.04 8.81
N GLU A 35 15.35 -4.87 9.40
CA GLU A 35 16.34 -4.41 10.37
C GLU A 35 17.47 -3.61 9.72
N ALA A 36 18.08 -2.71 10.50
CA ALA A 36 19.24 -1.97 10.05
C ALA A 36 20.42 -2.92 9.81
N ASN A 37 21.17 -2.67 8.74
CA ASN A 37 22.44 -3.33 8.47
C ASN A 37 23.51 -2.30 8.10
N GLU A 38 24.74 -2.76 7.87
CA GLU A 38 25.90 -1.90 7.56
C GLU A 38 25.68 -0.95 6.37
N ARG A 39 24.78 -1.30 5.43
CA ARG A 39 24.55 -0.57 4.18
C ARG A 39 23.19 0.13 4.11
N ARG A 40 22.23 -0.26 4.97
CA ARG A 40 20.83 0.19 4.89
C ARG A 40 20.28 0.43 6.29
N GLY A 41 19.61 1.58 6.45
CA GLY A 41 18.81 1.84 7.65
C GLY A 41 17.57 0.97 7.69
N ALA A 42 17.03 0.79 8.89
CA ALA A 42 15.83 0.00 9.14
C ALA A 42 14.55 0.64 8.54
N GLY A 43 13.50 -0.17 8.42
CA GLY A 43 12.22 0.25 7.88
C GLY A 43 11.15 -0.85 7.91
N TRP A 44 9.99 -0.54 7.33
CA TRP A 44 8.86 -1.45 7.18
C TRP A 44 8.46 -1.60 5.72
N TRP A 45 8.41 -2.85 5.25
CA TRP A 45 7.84 -3.20 3.96
C TRP A 45 6.34 -3.42 4.08
N VAL A 46 5.59 -2.72 3.23
CA VAL A 46 4.23 -3.08 2.87
C VAL A 46 4.30 -3.92 1.61
N SER A 47 3.87 -5.18 1.67
CA SER A 47 3.86 -6.10 0.53
C SER A 47 2.58 -6.93 0.54
N LEU A 48 1.65 -6.60 -0.34
CA LEU A 48 0.38 -7.32 -0.49
C LEU A 48 -0.02 -7.44 -1.96
N ARG A 49 -0.95 -8.34 -2.26
CA ARG A 49 -1.48 -8.53 -3.61
C ARG A 49 -2.99 -8.35 -3.62
N ARG A 50 -3.51 -7.55 -4.54
CA ARG A 50 -4.96 -7.31 -4.74
C ARG A 50 -5.29 -7.39 -6.22
N ARG A 51 -6.32 -8.17 -6.58
CA ARG A 51 -6.82 -8.32 -7.96
C ARG A 51 -5.70 -8.55 -9.01
N GLY A 52 -4.66 -9.31 -8.66
CA GLY A 52 -3.53 -9.56 -9.56
C GLY A 52 -2.38 -8.55 -9.46
N HIS A 53 -2.61 -7.37 -8.90
CA HIS A 53 -1.64 -6.29 -8.73
C HIS A 53 -0.81 -6.46 -7.45
N LYS A 54 0.51 -6.35 -7.57
CA LYS A 54 1.44 -6.46 -6.45
C LYS A 54 1.76 -5.06 -5.92
N VAL A 55 1.31 -4.75 -4.71
CA VAL A 55 1.61 -3.48 -4.05
C VAL A 55 2.80 -3.70 -3.13
N VAL A 56 3.93 -3.04 -3.42
CA VAL A 56 5.15 -3.11 -2.61
C VAL A 56 5.68 -1.71 -2.34
N ARG A 57 5.87 -1.36 -1.06
CA ARG A 57 6.43 -0.06 -0.67
C ARG A 57 7.24 -0.17 0.62
N LEU A 58 8.41 0.50 0.65
CA LEU A 58 9.27 0.59 1.83
C LEU A 58 9.13 1.94 2.52
N PHE A 59 8.84 1.89 3.82
CA PHE A 59 8.83 3.01 4.74
C PHE A 59 10.12 2.95 5.56
N LYS A 60 10.94 4.01 5.59
CA LYS A 60 12.23 3.99 6.29
C LYS A 60 12.17 4.75 7.60
N ASP A 61 12.83 4.24 8.63
CA ASP A 61 12.94 4.92 9.93
C ASP A 61 13.61 6.30 9.79
N SER A 62 14.60 6.41 8.90
CA SER A 62 15.22 7.71 8.56
C SER A 62 14.26 8.77 7.96
N ILE A 63 13.05 8.36 7.55
CA ILE A 63 12.00 9.24 7.01
C ILE A 63 10.95 9.58 8.06
N TYR A 64 10.60 8.63 8.93
CA TYR A 64 9.52 8.81 9.90
C TYR A 64 9.99 9.01 11.35
N GLY A 65 11.30 8.84 11.62
CA GLY A 65 11.97 9.18 12.87
C GLY A 65 12.16 8.01 13.82
N SER A 66 11.23 7.07 13.88
CA SER A 66 11.29 5.90 14.75
C SER A 66 10.66 4.67 14.11
N ASP A 67 10.94 3.50 14.70
CA ASP A 67 10.30 2.23 14.32
C ASP A 67 8.77 2.32 14.42
N GLU A 68 8.25 2.80 15.56
CA GLU A 68 6.81 2.93 15.82
C GLU A 68 6.11 3.88 14.83
N ALA A 69 6.70 5.06 14.56
CA ALA A 69 6.14 6.01 13.60
C ALA A 69 6.17 5.43 12.17
N THR A 70 7.21 4.67 11.84
CA THR A 70 7.34 3.99 10.54
C THR A 70 6.33 2.86 10.40
N TYR A 71 6.12 2.06 11.45
CA TYR A 71 5.10 1.02 11.48
C TYR A 71 3.70 1.60 11.32
N SER A 72 3.38 2.66 12.06
CA SER A 72 2.08 3.34 11.97
C SER A 72 1.82 3.87 10.55
N ALA A 73 2.82 4.47 9.90
CA ALA A 73 2.68 4.95 8.52
C ALA A 73 2.52 3.79 7.51
N ALA A 74 3.28 2.70 7.69
CA ALA A 74 3.18 1.52 6.84
C ALA A 74 1.82 0.81 6.99
N ARG A 75 1.30 0.70 8.22
CA ARG A 75 -0.02 0.17 8.54
C ARG A 75 -1.13 1.02 7.91
N ALA A 76 -1.09 2.34 8.10
CA ALA A 76 -2.06 3.24 7.50
C ALA A 76 -2.07 3.12 5.97
N TYR A 77 -0.90 3.02 5.33
CA TYR A 77 -0.81 2.81 3.88
C TYR A 77 -1.40 1.48 3.44
N ARG A 78 -1.12 0.40 4.18
CA ARG A 78 -1.74 -0.91 3.92
C ARG A 78 -3.26 -0.80 4.01
N ASP A 79 -3.78 -0.20 5.08
CA ASP A 79 -5.21 -0.12 5.33
C ASP A 79 -5.91 0.72 4.24
N ALA A 80 -5.32 1.85 3.83
CA ALA A 80 -5.81 2.64 2.68
C ALA A 80 -5.86 1.84 1.36
N ILE A 81 -4.86 0.98 1.11
CA ILE A 81 -4.86 0.10 -0.07
C ILE A 81 -5.95 -0.96 0.01
N ILE A 82 -6.19 -1.52 1.21
CA ILE A 82 -7.24 -2.52 1.44
C ILE A 82 -8.63 -1.89 1.27
N GLU A 83 -8.82 -0.67 1.76
CA GLU A 83 -10.06 0.09 1.66
C GLU A 83 -10.33 0.64 0.26
N ALA A 84 -9.29 0.91 -0.55
CA ALA A 84 -9.49 1.41 -1.91
C ALA A 84 -9.67 0.31 -2.96
N ILE A 85 -9.19 -0.90 -2.70
CA ILE A 85 -9.16 -1.99 -3.69
C ILE A 85 -9.79 -3.25 -3.09
N PRO A 86 -11.06 -3.56 -3.46
CA PRO A 86 -11.76 -4.70 -2.90
C PRO A 86 -11.03 -6.02 -3.22
N PRO A 87 -11.06 -7.01 -2.31
CA PRO A 87 -10.64 -8.36 -2.63
C PRO A 87 -11.44 -8.89 -3.82
N ALA A 88 -10.79 -9.65 -4.70
CA ALA A 88 -11.48 -10.30 -5.80
C ALA A 88 -12.60 -11.21 -5.26
N THR A 89 -13.74 -11.25 -5.94
CA THR A 89 -14.82 -12.16 -5.55
C THR A 89 -14.56 -13.58 -6.07
N ASN A 90 -15.18 -14.56 -5.45
CA ASN A 90 -15.15 -15.93 -5.94
C ASN A 90 -15.79 -16.09 -7.33
N HIS A 91 -16.73 -15.21 -7.68
CA HIS A 91 -17.35 -15.15 -9.00
C HIS A 91 -16.38 -14.62 -10.07
N GLU A 92 -15.70 -13.50 -9.80
CA GLU A 92 -14.64 -12.96 -10.66
C GLU A 92 -13.56 -14.02 -10.93
N GLN A 93 -13.12 -14.75 -9.89
CA GLN A 93 -12.16 -15.85 -10.06
C GLN A 93 -12.70 -17.02 -10.87
N ALA A 94 -13.97 -17.39 -10.69
CA ALA A 94 -14.57 -18.50 -11.40
C ALA A 94 -14.72 -18.22 -12.91
N VAL A 95 -14.85 -16.96 -13.30
CA VAL A 95 -15.04 -16.55 -14.70
C VAL A 95 -13.73 -16.19 -15.40
N LEU A 96 -12.65 -15.95 -14.64
CA LEU A 96 -11.33 -15.65 -15.20
C LEU A 96 -10.87 -16.71 -16.22
N LEU A 97 -10.65 -16.26 -17.47
CA LEU A 97 -10.18 -17.10 -18.56
C LEU A 97 -8.68 -17.39 -18.41
N ARG A 98 -8.32 -18.68 -18.49
CA ARG A 98 -6.92 -19.12 -18.49
C ARG A 98 -6.37 -19.08 -19.90
N LYS A 99 -5.08 -18.74 -20.06
CA LYS A 99 -4.38 -18.76 -21.37
C LYS A 99 -4.48 -20.11 -22.11
N THR A 100 -4.64 -21.21 -21.37
CA THR A 100 -4.77 -22.56 -21.92
C THR A 100 -6.19 -22.93 -22.32
N ASN A 101 -7.17 -22.05 -22.10
CA ASN A 101 -8.56 -22.29 -22.44
C ASN A 101 -8.80 -22.08 -23.94
N LYS A 102 -9.23 -23.14 -24.63
CA LYS A 102 -9.56 -23.10 -26.05
C LYS A 102 -11.06 -23.00 -26.34
N SER A 103 -11.91 -23.02 -25.31
CA SER A 103 -13.38 -23.00 -25.47
C SER A 103 -13.96 -21.60 -25.49
N GLY A 104 -13.22 -20.62 -24.98
CA GLY A 104 -13.66 -19.23 -24.76
C GLY A 104 -14.44 -19.04 -23.46
N ILE A 105 -14.66 -20.10 -22.66
CA ILE A 105 -15.46 -20.05 -21.43
C ILE A 105 -14.70 -20.74 -20.29
N SER A 106 -14.49 -20.03 -19.19
CA SER A 106 -13.74 -20.56 -18.04
C SER A 106 -14.46 -21.75 -17.41
N GLY A 107 -13.70 -22.82 -17.14
CA GLY A 107 -14.25 -24.08 -16.63
C GLY A 107 -14.92 -24.97 -17.68
N VAL A 108 -14.97 -24.58 -18.96
CA VAL A 108 -15.46 -25.43 -20.05
C VAL A 108 -14.29 -25.85 -20.93
N ARG A 109 -14.13 -27.15 -21.18
CA ARG A 109 -13.07 -27.65 -22.07
C ARG A 109 -13.49 -28.91 -22.83
N ARG A 110 -12.89 -29.10 -24.01
CA ARG A 110 -12.97 -30.34 -24.77
C ARG A 110 -11.90 -31.31 -24.26
N LEU A 111 -12.27 -32.56 -24.04
CA LEU A 111 -11.37 -33.64 -23.63
C LEU A 111 -11.50 -34.80 -24.61
N GLU A 112 -10.35 -35.28 -25.06
CA GLU A 112 -10.27 -36.50 -25.87
C GLU A 112 -10.18 -37.69 -24.93
N THR A 113 -11.07 -38.67 -25.11
CA THR A 113 -11.09 -39.89 -24.29
C THR A 113 -11.16 -41.13 -25.17
N ARG A 114 -10.76 -42.29 -24.63
CA ARG A 114 -10.78 -43.57 -25.36
C ARG A 114 -12.19 -43.99 -25.78
N GLU A 115 -13.22 -43.54 -25.05
CA GLU A 115 -14.63 -43.85 -25.28
C GLU A 115 -15.33 -42.81 -26.16
N GLY A 116 -14.57 -41.82 -26.67
CA GLY A 116 -15.04 -40.73 -27.49
C GLY A 116 -14.91 -39.37 -26.81
N ASP A 117 -14.88 -38.31 -27.61
CA ASP A 117 -14.64 -36.96 -27.12
C ASP A 117 -15.78 -36.48 -26.21
N VAL A 118 -15.44 -35.68 -25.20
CA VAL A 118 -16.42 -35.10 -24.28
C VAL A 118 -16.19 -33.60 -24.10
N TRP A 119 -17.28 -32.88 -23.88
CA TRP A 119 -17.25 -31.52 -23.35
C TRP A 119 -17.43 -31.58 -21.84
N GLN A 120 -16.48 -31.00 -21.11
CA GLN A 120 -16.48 -30.99 -19.64
C GLN A 120 -16.76 -29.59 -19.12
N ALA A 121 -17.71 -29.48 -18.19
CA ALA A 121 -17.90 -28.33 -17.31
C ALA A 121 -17.20 -28.59 -15.97
N THR A 122 -16.55 -27.58 -15.38
CA THR A 122 -15.87 -27.66 -14.08
C THR A 122 -16.08 -26.35 -13.31
N LEU A 123 -16.39 -26.45 -12.02
CA LEU A 123 -16.35 -25.35 -11.06
C LEU A 123 -15.46 -25.76 -9.89
N THR A 124 -14.44 -24.96 -9.56
CA THR A 124 -13.65 -25.13 -8.35
C THR A 124 -13.95 -23.98 -7.40
N THR A 125 -14.23 -24.30 -6.15
CA THR A 125 -14.51 -23.38 -5.04
C THR A 125 -13.67 -23.78 -3.85
N ASN A 126 -13.64 -22.95 -2.79
CA ASN A 126 -12.98 -23.30 -1.53
C ASN A 126 -13.56 -24.57 -0.90
N ASP A 127 -14.84 -24.86 -1.14
CA ASP A 127 -15.56 -26.02 -0.63
C ASP A 127 -15.36 -27.30 -1.48
N GLY A 128 -14.64 -27.20 -2.61
CA GLY A 128 -14.33 -28.34 -3.48
C GLY A 128 -14.54 -28.08 -4.96
N SER A 129 -14.37 -29.14 -5.77
CA SER A 129 -14.49 -29.10 -7.24
C SER A 129 -15.69 -29.94 -7.72
N LYS A 130 -16.55 -29.35 -8.54
CA LYS A 130 -17.61 -30.01 -9.30
C LYS A 130 -17.17 -30.17 -10.75
N ARG A 131 -17.47 -31.32 -11.36
CA ARG A 131 -17.16 -31.64 -12.77
C ARG A 131 -18.29 -32.45 -13.38
N GLU A 132 -18.60 -32.19 -14.64
CA GLU A 132 -19.63 -32.92 -15.39
C GLU A 132 -19.23 -33.01 -16.86
N ASN A 133 -19.46 -34.18 -17.47
CA ASN A 133 -19.02 -34.51 -18.82
C ASN A 133 -20.23 -34.76 -19.73
N PHE A 134 -20.17 -34.23 -20.94
CA PHE A 134 -21.19 -34.38 -21.97
C PHE A 134 -20.56 -35.03 -23.21
N SER A 135 -21.01 -36.24 -23.55
CA SER A 135 -20.45 -37.06 -24.63
C SER A 135 -20.76 -36.50 -26.01
N VAL A 136 -19.72 -36.26 -26.82
CA VAL A 136 -19.85 -35.83 -28.23
C VAL A 136 -20.48 -36.94 -29.08
N PRO A 137 -20.09 -38.22 -28.98
CA PRO A 137 -20.79 -39.30 -29.72
C PRO A 137 -22.30 -39.36 -29.45
N LYS A 138 -22.75 -39.07 -28.23
CA LYS A 138 -24.16 -39.16 -27.84
C LYS A 138 -24.99 -37.93 -28.26
N PHE A 139 -24.42 -36.73 -28.14
CA PHE A 139 -25.19 -35.49 -28.31
C PHE A 139 -24.79 -34.68 -29.54
N GLY A 140 -23.66 -34.98 -30.17
CA GLY A 140 -23.03 -34.16 -31.20
C GLY A 140 -22.21 -33.00 -30.61
N GLU A 141 -21.23 -32.51 -31.37
CA GLU A 141 -20.23 -31.52 -30.91
C GLU A 141 -20.89 -30.23 -30.38
N ALA A 142 -21.79 -29.62 -31.17
CA ALA A 142 -22.43 -28.37 -30.81
C ALA A 142 -23.33 -28.49 -29.56
N LYS A 143 -24.13 -29.56 -29.48
CA LYS A 143 -25.05 -29.78 -28.36
C LYS A 143 -24.31 -30.14 -27.07
N ALA A 144 -23.29 -30.99 -27.15
CA ALA A 144 -22.45 -31.32 -26.00
C ALA A 144 -21.76 -30.07 -25.44
N LYS A 145 -21.27 -29.18 -26.32
CA LYS A 145 -20.72 -27.88 -25.93
C LYS A 145 -21.77 -27.00 -25.24
N SER A 146 -22.98 -26.87 -25.81
CA SER A 146 -24.07 -26.07 -25.21
C SER A 146 -24.43 -26.55 -23.81
N MET A 147 -24.59 -27.86 -23.62
CA MET A 147 -24.92 -28.45 -22.33
C MET A 147 -23.83 -28.17 -21.27
N ALA A 148 -22.55 -28.24 -21.65
CA ALA A 148 -21.45 -27.88 -20.76
C ALA A 148 -21.49 -26.40 -20.35
N ILE A 149 -21.86 -25.51 -21.27
CA ILE A 149 -21.98 -24.07 -21.00
C ILE A 149 -23.17 -23.77 -20.10
N GLU A 150 -24.34 -24.37 -20.36
CA GLU A 150 -25.54 -24.22 -19.54
C GLU A 150 -25.31 -24.72 -18.11
N GLN A 151 -24.68 -25.89 -17.96
CA GLN A 151 -24.34 -26.40 -16.65
C GLN A 151 -23.35 -25.49 -15.91
N ARG A 152 -22.37 -24.94 -16.63
CA ARG A 152 -21.43 -23.96 -16.07
C ARG A 152 -22.16 -22.71 -15.57
N ARG A 153 -23.10 -22.17 -16.35
CA ARG A 153 -23.94 -21.01 -15.98
C ARG A 153 -24.78 -21.31 -14.73
N LYS A 154 -25.42 -22.48 -14.68
CA LYS A 154 -26.21 -22.92 -13.52
C LYS A 154 -25.38 -22.97 -12.24
N TRP A 155 -24.16 -23.50 -12.31
CA TRP A 155 -23.26 -23.53 -11.15
C TRP A 155 -22.78 -22.15 -10.72
N LEU A 156 -22.54 -21.22 -11.65
CA LEU A 156 -22.18 -19.84 -11.33
C LEU A 156 -23.36 -19.10 -10.70
N CYS A 157 -24.59 -19.26 -11.21
CA CYS A 157 -25.78 -18.64 -10.61
C CYS A 157 -26.04 -19.13 -9.18
N ALA A 158 -25.72 -20.39 -8.89
CA ALA A 158 -25.85 -20.98 -7.56
C ALA A 158 -24.66 -20.71 -6.63
N LEU A 159 -23.58 -20.09 -7.13
CA LEU A 159 -22.40 -19.75 -6.33
C LEU A 159 -22.68 -18.49 -5.52
N PRO A 160 -22.69 -18.53 -4.17
CA PRO A 160 -22.85 -17.33 -3.36
C PRO A 160 -21.69 -16.37 -3.62
N VAL A 161 -21.96 -15.09 -3.90
CA VAL A 161 -20.90 -14.10 -4.12
C VAL A 161 -20.23 -13.78 -2.79
N THR A 162 -18.92 -14.01 -2.70
CA THR A 162 -18.13 -13.72 -1.49
C THR A 162 -16.77 -13.15 -1.88
N HIS A 163 -16.27 -12.18 -1.11
CA HIS A 163 -14.89 -11.70 -1.25
C HIS A 163 -13.87 -12.76 -0.84
N LEU A 164 -12.83 -12.92 -1.65
CA LEU A 164 -11.69 -13.79 -1.36
C LEU A 164 -10.59 -12.97 -0.70
N ALA A 165 -10.77 -12.67 0.58
CA ALA A 165 -9.75 -12.04 1.41
C ALA A 165 -8.82 -13.10 2.02
N TYR A 166 -7.52 -12.79 2.07
CA TYR A 166 -6.49 -13.70 2.59
C TYR A 166 -6.28 -13.59 4.11
N ALA A 167 -6.72 -12.48 4.71
CA ALA A 167 -6.62 -12.20 6.14
C ALA A 167 -7.98 -11.76 6.69
N GLN A 168 -8.22 -11.99 7.99
CA GLN A 168 -9.50 -11.70 8.63
C GLN A 168 -9.84 -10.20 8.55
N HIS A 169 -8.89 -9.32 8.92
CA HIS A 169 -9.03 -7.86 8.78
C HIS A 169 -9.41 -7.43 7.36
N ALA A 170 -8.82 -8.07 6.35
CA ALA A 170 -9.12 -7.79 4.95
C ALA A 170 -10.51 -8.30 4.51
N ALA A 171 -11.07 -9.30 5.20
CA ALA A 171 -12.42 -9.79 4.98
C ALA A 171 -13.44 -8.86 5.65
N ASP A 172 -13.13 -8.40 6.87
CA ASP A 172 -13.98 -7.51 7.65
C ASP A 172 -14.15 -6.15 6.95
N VAL A 173 -13.04 -5.51 6.55
CA VAL A 173 -13.08 -4.26 5.75
C VAL A 173 -13.87 -4.47 4.45
N ALA A 174 -13.74 -5.64 3.83
CA ALA A 174 -14.49 -5.92 2.61
C ALA A 174 -15.99 -6.05 2.84
N HIS A 175 -16.38 -6.63 3.97
CA HIS A 175 -17.78 -6.71 4.35
C HIS A 175 -18.37 -5.33 4.71
N GLU A 176 -17.59 -4.47 5.35
CA GLU A 176 -18.05 -3.14 5.78
C GLU A 176 -18.13 -2.13 4.62
N HIS A 177 -17.11 -2.08 3.77
CA HIS A 177 -16.98 -1.02 2.76
C HIS A 177 -17.44 -1.43 1.35
N PHE A 178 -17.58 -2.73 1.08
CA PHE A 178 -17.88 -3.24 -0.27
C PHE A 178 -19.05 -4.24 -0.31
N ALA A 179 -19.93 -4.24 0.70
CA ALA A 179 -21.11 -5.11 0.71
C ALA A 179 -22.00 -4.94 -0.55
N ASP A 180 -22.08 -3.72 -1.08
CA ASP A 180 -22.89 -3.38 -2.24
C ASP A 180 -22.28 -3.89 -3.57
N ASP A 181 -20.98 -4.22 -3.60
CA ASP A 181 -20.31 -4.79 -4.78
C ASP A 181 -20.64 -6.29 -4.99
N LEU A 182 -21.41 -6.90 -4.07
CA LEU A 182 -21.78 -8.32 -4.11
C LEU A 182 -23.06 -8.61 -4.92
N ILE A 183 -23.57 -7.65 -5.69
CA ILE A 183 -24.77 -7.83 -6.52
C ILE A 183 -24.51 -8.93 -7.57
N PRO A 184 -25.28 -10.03 -7.60
CA PRO A 184 -25.12 -11.06 -8.60
C PRO A 184 -25.44 -10.50 -10.00
N VAL A 185 -24.45 -10.52 -10.91
CA VAL A 185 -24.68 -10.15 -12.31
C VAL A 185 -25.71 -11.13 -12.90
N SER A 186 -26.89 -10.61 -13.24
CA SER A 186 -27.95 -11.39 -13.88
C SER A 186 -27.61 -11.64 -15.35
N ASP A 187 -27.75 -12.90 -15.77
CA ASP A 187 -27.74 -13.41 -17.15
C ASP A 187 -26.50 -13.22 -18.05
N VAL A 188 -25.53 -12.39 -17.66
CA VAL A 188 -24.27 -12.19 -18.39
C VAL A 188 -23.09 -12.64 -17.53
N MET A 189 -22.06 -13.22 -18.14
CA MET A 189 -20.82 -13.54 -17.43
C MET A 189 -20.31 -12.25 -16.74
N PRO A 190 -19.99 -12.29 -15.44
CA PRO A 190 -19.60 -11.09 -14.70
C PRO A 190 -18.38 -10.44 -15.34
N GLU A 191 -18.51 -9.16 -15.65
CA GLU A 191 -17.40 -8.30 -16.03
C GLU A 191 -16.65 -7.89 -14.76
N THR A 192 -15.32 -7.81 -14.84
CA THR A 192 -14.49 -7.32 -13.73
C THR A 192 -14.83 -5.86 -13.48
N HIS A 193 -15.45 -5.55 -12.35
CA HIS A 193 -15.95 -4.20 -12.03
C HIS A 193 -14.86 -3.12 -11.86
N LEU A 194 -13.58 -3.51 -11.81
CA LEU A 194 -12.44 -2.58 -11.83
C LEU A 194 -11.47 -3.02 -12.90
N THR A 195 -11.20 -2.11 -13.84
CA THR A 195 -10.16 -2.29 -14.84
C THR A 195 -8.76 -2.22 -14.21
N ASP A 196 -7.76 -2.79 -14.88
CA ASP A 196 -6.37 -2.72 -14.40
C ASP A 196 -5.88 -1.27 -14.27
N ASP A 197 -6.27 -0.39 -15.21
CA ASP A 197 -5.91 1.02 -15.22
C ASP A 197 -6.50 1.79 -14.03
N GLU A 198 -7.74 1.50 -13.64
CA GLU A 198 -8.37 2.10 -12.46
C GLU A 198 -7.70 1.66 -11.16
N ILE A 199 -7.31 0.39 -11.07
CA ILE A 199 -6.59 -0.13 -9.90
C ILE A 199 -5.23 0.56 -9.78
N GLU A 200 -4.48 0.67 -10.88
CA GLU A 200 -3.18 1.34 -10.91
C GLU A 200 -3.32 2.83 -10.55
N ALA A 201 -4.34 3.52 -11.07
CA ALA A 201 -4.62 4.91 -10.73
C ALA A 201 -4.94 5.11 -9.23
N ARG A 202 -5.73 4.21 -8.62
CA ARG A 202 -6.01 4.24 -7.17
C ARG A 202 -4.75 4.04 -6.35
N ILE A 203 -3.91 3.06 -6.71
CA ILE A 203 -2.61 2.82 -6.03
C ILE A 203 -1.73 4.07 -6.14
N GLN A 204 -1.68 4.70 -7.33
CA GLN A 204 -0.87 5.89 -7.55
C GLN A 204 -1.38 7.08 -6.72
N SER A 205 -2.69 7.31 -6.65
CA SER A 205 -3.29 8.37 -5.83
C SER A 205 -2.91 8.22 -4.35
N ILE A 206 -3.01 7.00 -3.80
CA ILE A 206 -2.62 6.71 -2.42
C ILE A 206 -1.09 6.89 -2.24
N ASN A 207 -0.30 6.50 -3.23
CA ASN A 207 1.14 6.72 -3.19
C ASN A 207 1.49 8.20 -3.07
N ASP A 208 0.85 9.05 -3.88
CA ASP A 208 1.05 10.49 -3.91
C ASP A 208 0.59 11.16 -2.60
N GLU A 209 -0.55 10.74 -2.06
CA GLU A 209 -1.05 11.24 -0.78
C GLU A 209 -0.06 10.96 0.36
N PHE A 210 0.41 9.71 0.47
CA PHE A 210 1.40 9.34 1.48
C PHE A 210 2.77 9.98 1.24
N ASP A 211 3.14 10.29 -0.01
CA ASP A 211 4.36 11.03 -0.31
C ASP A 211 4.25 12.49 0.15
N LYS A 212 3.07 13.12 0.03
CA LYS A 212 2.77 14.47 0.52
C LYS A 212 2.73 14.54 2.05
N MET A 213 2.21 13.51 2.72
CA MET A 213 2.10 13.44 4.19
C MET A 213 3.40 13.08 4.91
N ARG A 214 4.52 12.88 4.18
CA ARG A 214 5.80 12.57 4.82
C ARG A 214 6.21 13.65 5.81
N PRO A 215 6.80 13.28 6.96
CA PRO A 215 7.31 14.25 7.92
C PRO A 215 8.29 15.22 7.26
N LYS A 216 7.99 16.52 7.40
CA LYS A 216 8.87 17.61 6.96
C LYS A 216 10.15 17.56 7.79
N ARG A 217 11.28 17.70 7.12
CA ARG A 217 12.61 17.53 7.72
C ARG A 217 13.53 18.65 7.25
N LEU A 218 14.65 18.79 7.94
CA LEU A 218 15.68 19.74 7.59
C LEU A 218 17.04 19.13 7.85
N ARG A 219 17.86 19.06 6.79
CA ARG A 219 19.24 18.61 6.86
C ARG A 219 20.16 19.80 6.72
N ILE A 220 21.02 20.00 7.72
CA ILE A 220 22.03 21.05 7.69
C ILE A 220 23.40 20.43 7.88
N ARG A 221 24.31 20.76 6.96
CA ARG A 221 25.70 20.36 7.06
C ARG A 221 26.59 21.58 6.88
N VAL A 222 27.42 21.85 7.87
CA VAL A 222 28.43 22.90 7.81
C VAL A 222 29.79 22.22 7.91
N LYS A 223 30.63 22.41 6.88
CA LYS A 223 31.95 21.79 6.80
C LYS A 223 32.99 22.78 6.28
N TYR A 224 34.10 22.85 6.98
CA TYR A 224 35.26 23.60 6.52
C TYR A 224 36.11 22.74 5.57
N TYR A 225 36.50 23.31 4.45
CA TYR A 225 37.39 22.68 3.47
C TYR A 225 38.72 23.41 3.41
N HIS A 226 39.75 22.71 2.92
CA HIS A 226 41.08 23.28 2.75
C HIS A 226 41.04 24.52 1.83
N GLY A 227 41.83 25.55 2.16
CA GLY A 227 41.87 26.80 1.38
C GLY A 227 40.93 27.92 1.84
N SER A 228 40.53 27.94 3.12
CA SER A 228 39.71 29.03 3.72
C SER A 228 38.30 29.13 3.16
N ARG A 229 37.61 27.98 3.03
CA ARG A 229 36.22 27.92 2.55
C ARG A 229 35.35 27.12 3.51
N LEU A 230 34.32 27.78 4.05
CA LEU A 230 33.27 27.14 4.82
C LEU A 230 32.08 26.85 3.92
N SER A 231 31.70 25.58 3.81
CA SER A 231 30.52 25.16 3.04
C SER A 231 29.33 24.97 3.97
N VAL A 232 28.23 25.66 3.66
CA VAL A 232 26.94 25.53 4.33
C VAL A 232 25.97 24.87 3.35
N PHE A 233 25.52 23.68 3.68
CA PHE A 233 24.54 22.91 2.92
C PHE A 233 23.24 22.81 3.71
N VAL A 234 22.14 23.20 3.09
CA VAL A 234 20.78 23.08 3.65
C VAL A 234 19.92 22.30 2.67
N SER A 235 19.12 21.37 3.16
CA SER A 235 18.13 20.64 2.37
C SER A 235 16.87 20.37 3.18
N ASP A 236 15.70 20.45 2.55
CA ASP A 236 14.41 20.06 3.13
C ASP A 236 14.24 18.53 3.30
N ALA A 237 15.21 17.74 2.83
CA ALA A 237 15.19 16.28 2.80
C ALA A 237 13.88 15.69 2.24
N GLY A 238 13.19 16.44 1.37
CA GLY A 238 11.91 16.10 0.76
C GLY A 238 12.05 15.22 -0.49
N LYS A 239 10.93 15.00 -1.19
CA LYS A 239 10.91 14.39 -2.53
C LYS A 239 9.95 15.17 -3.44
N PRO A 240 10.45 15.91 -4.46
CA PRO A 240 11.86 16.20 -4.71
C PRO A 240 12.46 17.09 -3.61
N ALA A 241 13.75 16.89 -3.28
CA ALA A 241 14.40 17.66 -2.24
C ALA A 241 14.87 19.04 -2.75
N LYS A 242 14.42 20.12 -2.11
CA LYS A 242 15.06 21.44 -2.21
C LYS A 242 16.41 21.39 -1.49
N ARG A 243 17.46 21.89 -2.15
CA ARG A 243 18.83 21.88 -1.61
C ARG A 243 19.60 23.12 -2.07
N LYS A 244 20.41 23.68 -1.17
CA LYS A 244 21.26 24.83 -1.47
C LYS A 244 22.60 24.64 -0.77
N LEU A 245 23.66 24.90 -1.52
CA LEU A 245 25.04 24.87 -1.05
C LEU A 245 25.63 26.26 -1.24
N VAL A 246 26.07 26.87 -0.14
CA VAL A 246 26.72 28.18 -0.15
C VAL A 246 28.14 28.02 0.40
N GLN A 247 29.11 28.63 -0.28
CA GLN A 247 30.51 28.63 0.15
C GLN A 247 30.90 30.03 0.62
N ILE A 248 31.30 30.13 1.88
CA ILE A 248 31.77 31.36 2.51
C ILE A 248 33.29 31.37 2.46
N ASN A 249 33.87 32.46 1.95
CA ASN A 249 35.31 32.68 1.95
C ASN A 249 35.74 33.20 3.33
N THR A 250 36.62 32.46 4.01
CA THR A 250 37.04 32.75 5.39
C THR A 250 38.44 33.33 5.49
N ARG A 251 39.09 33.71 4.38
CA ARG A 251 40.49 34.19 4.38
C ARG A 251 40.72 35.43 5.25
N LYS A 252 39.72 36.29 5.35
CA LYS A 252 39.76 37.55 6.10
C LYS A 252 38.82 37.56 7.31
N LEU A 253 38.19 36.43 7.60
CA LEU A 253 37.22 36.33 8.68
C LEU A 253 37.88 35.67 9.88
N ASP A 254 37.68 36.26 11.05
CA ASP A 254 37.94 35.53 12.28
C ASP A 254 36.88 34.44 12.50
N LYS A 255 37.04 33.65 13.57
CA LYS A 255 36.13 32.53 13.85
C LYS A 255 34.71 33.03 14.18
N ALA A 256 34.56 34.17 14.85
CA ALA A 256 33.26 34.71 15.23
C ALA A 256 32.51 35.25 14.00
N GLU A 257 33.19 36.00 13.14
CA GLU A 257 32.65 36.52 11.88
C GLU A 257 32.26 35.38 10.92
N MET A 258 33.10 34.34 10.84
CA MET A 258 32.81 33.14 10.06
C MET A 258 31.53 32.46 10.56
N LEU A 259 31.38 32.30 11.88
CA LEU A 259 30.19 31.68 12.48
C LEU A 259 28.93 32.55 12.28
N ALA A 260 29.05 33.87 12.43
CA ALA A 260 27.95 34.80 12.15
C ALA A 260 27.50 34.72 10.68
N ALA A 261 28.44 34.68 9.74
CA ALA A 261 28.14 34.48 8.32
C ALA A 261 27.44 33.13 8.07
N ALA A 262 27.90 32.05 8.72
CA ALA A 262 27.25 30.75 8.62
C ALA A 262 25.80 30.76 9.16
N ARG A 263 25.57 31.40 10.33
CA ARG A 263 24.23 31.56 10.91
C ARG A 263 23.29 32.33 9.98
N SER A 264 23.77 33.43 9.40
CA SER A 264 23.01 34.23 8.43
C SER A 264 22.62 33.41 7.19
N VAL A 265 23.57 32.66 6.60
CA VAL A 265 23.31 31.80 5.44
C VAL A 265 22.32 30.69 5.77
N VAL A 266 22.46 30.04 6.93
CA VAL A 266 21.54 29.00 7.38
C VAL A 266 20.12 29.57 7.52
N GLY A 267 19.95 30.65 8.29
CA GLY A 267 18.64 31.26 8.52
C GLY A 267 17.95 31.74 7.24
N ALA A 268 18.69 32.42 6.36
CA ALA A 268 18.17 32.89 5.07
C ALA A 268 17.73 31.74 4.17
N THR A 269 18.51 30.65 4.11
CA THR A 269 18.19 29.48 3.28
C THR A 269 16.99 28.71 3.82
N ILE A 270 16.85 28.58 5.14
CA ILE A 270 15.67 27.95 5.74
C ILE A 270 14.42 28.77 5.45
N THR A 271 14.52 30.10 5.57
CA THR A 271 13.41 31.02 5.26
C THR A 271 12.97 30.90 3.81
N GLU A 272 13.91 30.71 2.87
CA GLU A 272 13.60 30.48 1.45
C GLU A 272 12.91 29.13 1.20
N PHE A 273 13.28 28.08 1.94
CA PHE A 273 12.72 26.74 1.73
C PHE A 273 11.35 26.56 2.37
N TYR A 274 11.16 27.20 3.52
CA TYR A 274 9.97 27.16 4.36
C TYR A 274 9.51 28.60 4.65
N ASP A 275 9.78 29.12 5.85
CA ASP A 275 9.41 30.45 6.29
C ASP A 275 10.32 30.95 7.45
N ALA A 276 10.07 32.16 7.92
CA ALA A 276 10.83 32.79 8.99
C ALA A 276 10.66 32.12 10.36
N ASP A 277 9.52 31.46 10.61
CA ASP A 277 9.23 30.81 11.88
C ASP A 277 10.01 29.49 12.02
N VAL A 278 10.09 28.72 10.94
CA VAL A 278 10.95 27.52 10.85
C VAL A 278 12.42 27.91 11.00
N ALA A 279 12.84 29.00 10.37
CA ALA A 279 14.21 29.50 10.50
C ALA A 279 14.53 29.88 11.96
N ARG A 280 13.64 30.63 12.62
CA ARG A 280 13.79 31.03 14.02
C ARG A 280 13.84 29.81 14.94
N TRP A 281 12.87 28.89 14.80
CA TRP A 281 12.84 27.65 15.56
C TRP A 281 14.14 26.85 15.43
N PHE A 282 14.64 26.66 14.19
CA PHE A 282 15.86 25.90 14.00
C PHE A 282 17.06 26.57 14.66
N MET A 283 17.18 27.91 14.52
CA MET A 283 18.26 28.66 15.15
C MET A 283 18.19 28.52 16.67
N ASP A 284 17.03 28.79 17.28
CA ASP A 284 16.87 28.72 18.74
C ASP A 284 17.11 27.32 19.31
N ALA A 285 16.57 26.28 18.66
CA ALA A 285 16.63 24.90 19.15
C ALA A 285 17.98 24.21 18.86
N HIS A 286 18.67 24.60 17.78
CA HIS A 286 19.84 23.88 17.29
C HIS A 286 20.98 24.80 16.85
N GLY A 287 20.70 25.75 15.94
CA GLY A 287 21.72 26.60 15.32
C GLY A 287 22.54 27.40 16.33
N ASP A 288 21.89 27.90 17.37
CA ASP A 288 22.46 28.75 18.40
C ASP A 288 23.37 28.02 19.37
N ASN A 289 23.27 26.69 19.40
CA ASN A 289 24.22 25.84 20.09
C ASN A 289 25.34 25.38 19.12
N LEU A 290 24.95 24.87 17.95
CA LEU A 290 25.86 24.25 16.98
C LEU A 290 26.83 25.22 16.30
N LEU A 291 26.45 26.50 16.15
CA LEU A 291 27.25 27.55 15.52
C LEU A 291 27.81 28.53 16.55
N THR A 292 28.31 27.99 17.67
CA THR A 292 29.01 28.76 18.72
C THR A 292 30.49 28.46 18.72
N ASP A 293 31.27 29.39 19.25
CA ASP A 293 32.72 29.20 19.39
C ASP A 293 33.07 27.92 20.18
N ARG A 294 32.25 27.62 21.20
CA ARG A 294 32.42 26.48 22.11
C ARG A 294 32.14 25.13 21.46
N HIS A 295 31.13 25.02 20.61
CA HIS A 295 30.67 23.72 20.08
C HIS A 295 31.03 23.50 18.61
N PHE A 296 31.36 24.54 17.86
CA PHE A 296 31.74 24.38 16.46
C PHE A 296 33.21 24.03 16.30
N HIS A 297 33.49 22.76 15.99
CA HIS A 297 34.82 22.29 15.65
C HIS A 297 35.10 22.44 14.16
N VAL A 298 35.91 23.43 13.77
CA VAL A 298 36.20 23.77 12.36
C VAL A 298 36.63 22.57 11.52
N ARG A 299 37.49 21.68 12.04
CA ARG A 299 37.99 20.52 11.29
C ARG A 299 36.94 19.42 11.07
N GLN A 300 36.00 19.28 11.99
CA GLN A 300 34.98 18.23 11.94
C GLN A 300 33.71 18.73 11.25
N GLY A 301 33.32 19.98 11.52
CA GLY A 301 32.02 20.52 11.14
C GLY A 301 30.88 19.78 11.82
N PHE A 302 29.68 19.86 11.26
CA PHE A 302 28.55 19.04 11.68
C PHE A 302 27.65 18.69 10.50
N ASN A 303 26.82 17.67 10.69
CA ASN A 303 25.77 17.26 9.77
C ASN A 303 24.58 16.74 10.58
N VAL A 304 23.54 17.56 10.68
CA VAL A 304 22.33 17.27 11.46
C VAL A 304 21.13 17.09 10.53
N LEU A 305 20.23 16.18 10.91
CA LEU A 305 18.91 16.02 10.31
C LEU A 305 17.90 16.16 11.45
N VAL A 306 16.98 17.11 11.32
CA VAL A 306 15.93 17.36 12.30
C VAL A 306 14.56 17.23 11.66
N PHE A 307 13.58 16.83 12.46
CA PHE A 307 12.18 16.79 12.06
C PHE A 307 11.52 18.11 12.45
N LEU A 308 10.73 18.69 11.56
CA LEU A 308 9.97 19.89 11.88
C LEU A 308 8.86 19.53 12.88
N PRO A 309 8.65 20.33 13.94
CA PRO A 309 7.51 20.17 14.82
C PRO A 309 6.20 20.24 14.04
N THR A 310 5.22 19.43 14.42
CA THR A 310 3.93 19.31 13.71
C THR A 310 3.19 20.65 13.61
N GLN A 311 3.40 21.56 14.55
CA GLN A 311 2.82 22.91 14.54
C GLN A 311 3.39 23.80 13.42
N LEU A 312 4.69 23.67 13.12
CA LEU A 312 5.39 24.41 12.07
C LEU A 312 5.28 23.72 10.69
N ALA A 313 4.85 22.47 10.67
CA ALA A 313 4.68 21.69 9.44
C ALA A 313 3.38 22.04 8.67
N ARG A 314 2.50 22.91 9.20
CA ARG A 314 1.15 23.19 8.67
C ARG A 314 1.08 24.17 7.49
N HIS A 315 2.21 24.72 7.03
CA HIS A 315 2.28 25.62 5.88
C HIS A 315 3.02 25.00 4.70
#